data_AF-A0A934HSG2-F1
#
_entry.id   AF-A0A934HSG2-F1
#
_cell.length_a   1.000
_cell.length_b   1.000
_cell.length_c   1.000
_cell.angle_alpha   90.00
_cell.angle_beta   90.00
_cell.angle_gamma   90.00
#
_symmetry.space_group_name_H-M   'P 1'
#
loop_
_entity.id
_entity.type
_entity.pdbx_description
1 polymer ?
#
loop_
_entity_poly.entity_id
_entity_poly.type
_entity_poly.pdbx_seq_one_letter_code
_entity_poly.pdbx_strand_id
1 'polypeptide(L)'
;MGLFDKFKKKNIDKNSVSNNIFLQFTRVFEPSNDLVKPTEEELKQFENILPSELLHFWREYGFGNYDNGIVKVIEDMLKAFMVVQNSYYHEYL
;
A
#
# COMPACT_ATOMS: atom_id res chain seq x y z
N MET A 1 -20.55 -19.05 0.38
CA MET A 1 -19.67 -18.63 1.50
C MET A 1 -18.87 -17.44 1.03
N GLY A 2 -18.93 -16.32 1.76
CA GLY A 2 -18.40 -15.04 1.31
C GLY A 2 -16.89 -14.97 1.48
N LEU A 3 -16.21 -14.29 0.55
CA LEU A 3 -14.75 -14.05 0.60
C LEU A 3 -14.30 -13.45 1.95
N PHE A 4 -15.21 -12.77 2.65
CA PHE A 4 -14.97 -12.09 3.91
C PHE A 4 -15.08 -12.96 5.17
N ASP A 5 -15.59 -14.20 5.06
CA ASP A 5 -15.75 -15.09 6.22
C ASP A 5 -14.40 -15.52 6.82
N LYS A 6 -13.34 -15.54 6.01
CA LYS A 6 -11.97 -15.87 6.44
C LYS A 6 -11.30 -14.77 7.28
N PHE A 7 -11.79 -13.53 7.21
CA PHE A 7 -11.19 -12.38 7.88
C PHE A 7 -11.68 -12.20 9.33
N LYS A 8 -12.80 -12.85 9.70
CA LYS A 8 -13.47 -12.61 10.99
C LYS A 8 -12.92 -13.41 12.18
N LYS A 9 -12.00 -14.36 12.00
CA LYS A 9 -11.66 -15.33 13.06
C LYS A 9 -10.18 -15.42 13.38
N LYS A 10 -9.66 -14.42 14.09
CA LYS A 10 -8.54 -14.60 15.03
C LYS A 10 -8.55 -13.44 16.03
N ASN A 11 -8.10 -13.65 17.25
CA ASN A 11 -7.70 -12.54 18.12
C ASN A 11 -6.42 -11.97 17.51
N ILE A 12 -6.55 -10.93 16.70
CA ILE A 12 -5.43 -10.44 15.90
C ILE A 12 -4.81 -9.25 16.63
N ASP A 13 -3.55 -9.42 17.02
CA ASP A 13 -2.68 -8.30 17.39
C ASP A 13 -2.73 -7.26 16.26
N LYS A 14 -3.10 -6.02 16.57
CA LYS A 14 -3.32 -4.99 15.53
C LYS A 14 -2.11 -4.83 14.63
N ASN A 15 -0.88 -4.92 15.15
CA ASN A 15 0.36 -4.87 14.38
C ASN A 15 0.57 -6.12 13.51
N SER A 16 0.09 -7.29 13.95
CA SER A 16 0.08 -8.50 13.13
C SER A 16 -0.98 -8.45 12.01
N VAL A 17 -2.11 -7.75 12.19
CA VAL A 17 -3.12 -7.55 11.14
C VAL A 17 -2.54 -6.69 10.02
N SER A 18 -1.99 -5.54 10.38
CA SER A 18 -1.57 -4.52 9.42
C SER A 18 -0.38 -4.99 8.58
N ASN A 19 0.60 -5.67 9.19
CA ASN A 19 1.64 -6.40 8.45
C ASN A 19 1.05 -7.43 7.48
N ASN A 20 -0.03 -8.12 7.87
CA ASN A 20 -0.69 -9.08 6.99
C ASN A 20 -1.42 -8.42 5.81
N ILE A 21 -2.05 -7.26 6.03
CA ILE A 21 -2.78 -6.54 4.98
C ILE A 21 -1.82 -5.99 3.93
N PHE A 22 -0.70 -5.37 4.32
CA PHE A 22 0.26 -4.84 3.35
C PHE A 22 1.02 -5.97 2.62
N LEU A 23 1.30 -7.09 3.29
CA LEU A 23 1.82 -8.29 2.61
C LEU A 23 0.81 -8.90 1.64
N GLN A 24 -0.48 -8.85 1.94
CA GLN A 24 -1.51 -9.25 0.98
C GLN A 24 -1.63 -8.26 -0.17
N PHE A 25 -1.49 -6.96 0.11
CA PHE A 25 -1.47 -5.92 -0.91
C PHE A 25 -0.34 -6.16 -1.92
N THR A 26 0.89 -6.41 -1.47
CA THR A 26 2.04 -6.62 -2.39
C THR A 26 1.99 -7.95 -3.15
N ARG A 27 1.23 -8.93 -2.67
CA ARG A 27 0.94 -10.17 -3.40
C ARG A 27 -0.09 -9.99 -4.50
N VAL A 28 -1.02 -9.05 -4.32
CA VAL A 28 -2.06 -8.74 -5.31
C VAL A 28 -1.54 -7.70 -6.29
N PHE A 29 -0.85 -6.69 -5.79
CA PHE A 29 -0.27 -5.60 -6.55
C PHE A 29 1.25 -5.64 -6.43
N GLU A 30 1.91 -6.27 -7.41
CA GLU A 30 3.36 -6.45 -7.35
C GLU A 30 4.09 -5.10 -7.39
N PRO A 31 5.04 -4.85 -6.49
CA PRO A 31 5.83 -3.62 -6.50
C PRO A 31 6.64 -3.50 -7.79
N SER A 32 6.59 -2.34 -8.44
CA SER A 32 7.40 -2.11 -9.65
C SER A 32 8.86 -1.85 -9.27
N ASN A 33 9.78 -2.02 -10.23
CA ASN A 33 11.22 -1.85 -9.97
C ASN A 33 11.63 -0.37 -9.81
N ASP A 34 10.76 0.57 -10.17
CA ASP A 34 10.97 2.03 -10.14
C ASP A 34 10.47 2.70 -8.85
N LEU A 35 10.18 1.92 -7.80
CA LEU A 35 9.76 2.47 -6.51
C LEU A 35 10.88 3.28 -5.84
N VAL A 36 10.52 4.49 -5.40
CA VAL A 36 11.40 5.43 -4.70
C VAL A 36 11.13 5.34 -3.21
N LYS A 37 12.15 4.96 -2.43
CA LYS A 37 12.00 4.89 -0.98
C LYS A 37 12.06 6.29 -0.36
N PRO A 38 11.13 6.61 0.57
CA PRO A 38 11.25 7.84 1.35
C PRO A 38 12.50 7.85 2.20
N THR A 39 12.98 9.04 2.47
CA THR A 39 13.97 9.31 3.50
C THR A 39 13.34 9.21 4.90
N GLU A 40 14.18 8.99 5.92
CA GLU A 40 13.73 8.99 7.32
C GLU A 40 13.17 10.35 7.75
N GLU A 41 13.61 11.43 7.12
CA GLU A 41 13.13 12.79 7.39
C GLU A 41 11.71 13.00 6.88
N GLU A 42 11.41 12.52 5.66
CA GLU A 42 10.07 12.50 5.08
C GLU A 42 9.12 11.63 5.92
N LEU A 43 9.53 10.41 6.30
CA LEU A 43 8.70 9.53 7.14
C LEU A 43 8.35 10.16 8.50
N LYS A 44 9.29 10.87 9.13
CA LYS A 44 9.07 11.54 10.43
C LYS A 44 8.01 12.62 10.37
N GLN A 45 7.85 13.30 9.23
CA GLN A 45 6.79 14.30 9.05
C GLN A 45 5.40 13.66 9.15
N PHE A 46 5.28 12.37 8.82
CA PHE A 46 4.04 11.63 8.82
C PHE A 46 3.81 10.76 10.06
N GLU A 47 4.79 10.59 10.97
CA GLU A 47 4.67 9.78 12.20
C GLU A 47 3.49 10.15 13.09
N ASN A 48 3.09 11.42 13.10
CA ASN A 48 1.96 11.91 13.91
C ASN A 48 0.64 12.06 13.12
N ILE A 49 0.67 11.80 11.81
CA ILE A 49 -0.47 11.99 10.90
C ILE A 49 -1.00 10.63 10.44
N LEU A 50 -0.10 9.67 10.23
CA LEU A 50 -0.40 8.39 9.62
C LEU A 50 -0.11 7.22 10.57
N PRO A 51 -0.80 6.09 10.40
CA PRO A 51 -0.50 4.89 11.15
C PRO A 51 0.94 4.43 10.91
N SER A 52 1.60 3.99 11.98
CA SER A 52 2.97 3.47 11.95
C SER A 52 3.19 2.36 10.91
N GLU A 53 2.15 1.58 10.61
CA GLU A 53 2.25 0.45 9.70
C GLU A 53 2.26 0.87 8.24
N LEU A 54 1.61 1.99 7.91
CA LEU A 54 1.70 2.59 6.58
C LEU A 54 3.10 3.17 6.34
N LEU A 55 3.70 3.77 7.38
CA LEU A 55 5.07 4.27 7.33
C LEU A 55 6.08 3.13 7.17
N HIS A 56 5.86 2.02 7.88
CA HIS A 56 6.66 0.80 7.71
C HIS A 56 6.56 0.26 6.28
N PHE A 57 5.34 0.20 5.72
CA PHE A 57 5.11 -0.22 4.35
C PHE A 57 5.88 0.66 3.35
N TRP A 58 5.83 1.99 3.47
CA TRP A 58 6.58 2.87 2.59
C TRP A 58 8.09 2.76 2.76
N ARG A 59 8.58 2.55 4.00
CA ARG A 59 10.00 2.31 4.25
C ARG A 59 10.49 1.04 3.54
N GLU A 60 9.65 0.00 3.53
CA GLU A 60 9.98 -1.30 2.95
C GLU A 60 9.92 -1.28 1.42
N TYR A 61 8.81 -0.80 0.86
CA TYR A 61 8.50 -0.88 -0.58
C TYR A 61 8.72 0.43 -1.34
N GLY A 62 8.40 1.58 -0.75
CA GLY A 62 8.54 2.90 -1.37
C GLY A 62 7.31 3.38 -2.15
N PHE A 63 7.48 4.52 -2.80
CA PHE A 63 6.49 5.24 -3.58
C PHE A 63 6.66 4.97 -5.08
N GLY A 64 5.55 4.95 -5.81
CA GLY A 64 5.54 4.72 -7.24
C GLY A 64 4.47 3.71 -7.64
N ASN A 65 4.71 3.01 -8.75
CA ASN A 65 3.72 2.14 -9.35
C ASN A 65 3.76 0.73 -8.75
N TYR A 66 2.58 0.16 -8.60
CA TYR A 66 2.34 -1.22 -8.25
C TYR A 66 1.44 -1.81 -9.34
N ASP A 67 1.73 -3.04 -9.73
CA ASP A 67 0.99 -3.82 -10.73
C ASP A 67 0.78 -3.07 -12.05
N ASN A 68 1.88 -2.78 -12.75
CA ASN A 68 1.89 -2.06 -14.02
C ASN A 68 1.16 -0.69 -14.00
N GLY A 69 1.11 -0.04 -12.83
CA GLY A 69 0.49 1.28 -12.67
C GLY A 69 -1.01 1.25 -12.36
N ILE A 70 -1.59 0.07 -12.06
CA ILE A 70 -2.96 -0.04 -11.54
C ILE A 70 -3.07 0.68 -10.20
N VAL A 71 -2.06 0.58 -9.34
CA VAL A 71 -2.00 1.35 -8.10
C VAL A 71 -0.76 2.21 -8.09
N LYS A 72 -0.91 3.48 -7.73
CA LYS A 72 0.21 4.39 -7.52
C LYS A 72 0.18 4.92 -6.10
N VAL A 73 1.28 4.69 -5.37
CA VAL A 73 1.50 5.33 -4.07
C VAL A 73 2.30 6.59 -4.33
N ILE A 74 1.73 7.75 -3.99
CA ILE A 74 2.37 9.04 -4.18
C ILE A 74 2.63 9.70 -2.83
N GLU A 75 3.82 10.25 -2.70
CA GLU A 75 4.12 11.26 -1.70
C GLU A 75 3.56 12.59 -2.19
N ASP A 76 2.36 12.93 -1.73
CA ASP A 76 1.83 14.28 -1.91
C ASP A 76 1.90 14.99 -0.55
N MET A 77 2.60 16.13 -0.54
CA MET A 77 2.85 17.01 0.61
C MET A 77 1.56 17.39 1.37
N LEU A 78 0.39 17.24 0.75
CA LEU A 78 -0.90 17.56 1.34
C LEU A 78 -1.73 16.36 1.80
N LYS A 79 -1.31 15.11 1.53
CA LYS A 79 -1.87 13.83 2.05
C LYS A 79 -1.28 12.70 1.22
N ALA A 80 -0.70 11.70 1.85
CA ALA A 80 -0.35 10.50 1.12
C ALA A 80 -1.59 9.67 0.79
N PHE A 81 -1.73 9.33 -0.49
CA PHE A 81 -2.85 8.57 -1.01
C PHE A 81 -2.36 7.39 -1.83
N MET A 82 -3.04 6.25 -1.67
CA MET A 82 -3.05 5.21 -2.70
C MET A 82 -4.11 5.58 -3.73
N VAL A 83 -3.66 5.84 -4.95
CA VAL A 83 -4.56 6.07 -6.08
C VAL A 83 -4.68 4.76 -6.85
N VAL A 84 -5.88 4.19 -6.89
CA VAL A 84 -6.21 3.08 -7.79
C VAL A 84 -6.65 3.69 -9.12
N GLN A 85 -5.84 3.52 -10.16
CA GLN A 85 -6.24 3.86 -11.52
C GLN A 85 -7.16 2.76 -12.02
N ASN A 86 -8.45 3.06 -12.20
CA ASN A 86 -9.35 2.19 -12.96
C ASN A 86 -8.90 2.17 -14.42
N SER A 87 -8.08 1.19 -14.80
CA SER A 87 -7.78 0.90 -16.19
C SER A 87 -8.96 0.18 -16.85
N TYR A 88 -10.04 0.91 -17.12
CA TYR A 88 -10.90 0.56 -18.24
C TYR A 88 -10.22 0.98 -19.53
N TYR A 89 -9.29 0.16 -20.01
CA TYR A 89 -8.93 0.11 -21.43
C TYR A 89 -9.26 -1.29 -21.94
N HIS A 90 -10.51 -1.46 -22.37
CA HIS A 90 -10.80 -2.35 -23.47
C HIS A 90 -10.36 -1.65 -24.74
N GLU A 91 -9.46 -2.27 -25.48
CA GLU A 91 -9.66 -2.51 -26.91
C GLU A 91 -8.63 -3.56 -27.35
N TYR A 92 -9.16 -4.76 -27.61
CA TYR A 92 -8.48 -5.78 -28.39
C TYR A 92 -8.40 -5.27 -29.84
N LEU A 93 -7.19 -5.20 -30.38
CA LEU A 93 -6.95 -5.23 -31.83
C LEU A 93 -6.38 -6.60 -32.20
#